data_AF-A0A9D8PYP2-F1
#
_entry.id   AF-A0A9D8PYP2-F1
#
_cell.length_a   1.000
_cell.length_b   1.000
_cell.length_c   1.000
_cell.angle_alpha   90.00
_cell.angle_beta   90.00
_cell.angle_gamma   90.00
#
_symmetry.space_group_name_H-M   'P 1'
#
loop_
_entity.id
_entity.type
_entity.pdbx_description
1 polymer ?
#
loop_
_entity_poly.entity_id
_entity_poly.type
_entity_poly.pdbx_seq_one_letter_code
_entity_poly.pdbx_strand_id
1 'polypeptide(L)' 'MKLTSAVLLGLASLSSAAAVAAPASPLLVIHGGAGVERQDLNPEEVRAARAALEAALRKGHEALVAGKPAMDAVTA' A
#
# COMPACT_ATOMS: atom_id res chain seq x y z
N MET A 1 -29.23 46.92 34.28
CA MET A 1 -28.34 45.74 34.32
C MET A 1 -28.66 44.90 33.10
N LYS A 2 -27.65 44.68 32.25
CA LYS A 2 -27.80 44.15 30.89
C LYS A 2 -27.93 42.62 30.95
N LEU A 3 -29.13 42.10 30.78
CA LEU A 3 -29.40 40.67 30.57
C LEU A 3 -29.37 40.41 29.06
N THR A 4 -28.18 40.42 28.49
CA THR A 4 -27.92 40.06 27.09
C THR A 4 -27.07 38.80 27.06
N SER A 5 -27.41 37.88 26.16
CA SER A 5 -26.59 36.72 25.76
C SER A 5 -26.47 35.57 26.76
N ALA A 6 -27.52 34.75 26.89
CA ALA A 6 -27.35 33.39 27.40
C ALA A 6 -28.06 32.31 26.56
N VAL A 7 -28.70 32.68 25.46
CA VAL A 7 -29.41 31.73 24.61
C VAL A 7 -28.90 31.95 23.18
N LEU A 8 -28.41 30.88 22.55
CA LEU A 8 -28.11 30.71 21.10
C LEU A 8 -26.66 30.44 20.65
N LEU A 9 -25.66 30.30 21.52
CA LEU A 9 -24.32 29.79 21.11
C LEU A 9 -24.10 28.30 21.43
N GLY A 10 -25.15 27.47 21.32
CA GLY A 10 -25.14 26.06 21.72
C GLY A 10 -25.08 25.03 20.57
N LEU A 11 -24.74 25.41 19.33
CA LEU A 11 -24.84 24.50 18.17
C LEU A 11 -23.57 24.38 17.30
N ALA A 12 -22.39 24.69 17.83
CA ALA A 12 -21.14 24.65 17.04
C ALA A 12 -20.24 23.43 17.35
N SER A 13 -20.80 22.26 17.66
CA SER A 13 -19.97 21.07 17.95
C SER A 13 -20.57 19.76 17.46
N LEU A 14 -21.23 19.75 16.29
CA LEU A 14 -21.23 18.53 15.48
C LEU A 14 -19.91 18.52 14.72
N SER A 15 -18.87 18.04 15.39
CA SER A 15 -17.63 17.63 14.74
C SER A 15 -18.03 16.57 13.72
N SER A 16 -18.02 16.95 12.44
CA SER A 16 -18.11 16.00 11.35
C SER A 16 -16.89 15.11 11.47
N ALA A 17 -17.04 13.94 12.11
CA ALA A 17 -16.10 12.86 12.00
C ALA A 17 -16.17 12.39 10.55
N ALA A 18 -15.47 13.11 9.66
CA ALA A 18 -15.09 12.56 8.39
C ALA A 18 -14.39 11.24 8.74
N ALA A 19 -15.00 10.13 8.36
CA ALA A 19 -14.40 8.82 8.52
C ALA A 19 -13.04 8.88 7.83
N VAL A 20 -11.98 9.01 8.62
CA VAL A 20 -10.61 8.89 8.11
C VAL A 20 -10.54 7.48 7.58
N ALA A 21 -10.52 7.34 6.25
CA ALA A 21 -10.29 6.06 5.62
C ALA A 21 -9.01 5.49 6.22
N ALA A 22 -9.09 4.25 6.73
CA ALA A 22 -7.90 3.57 7.24
C ALA A 22 -6.83 3.62 6.13
N PRO A 23 -5.56 3.93 6.47
CA PRO A 23 -4.51 3.97 5.47
C PRO A 23 -4.49 2.63 4.74
N ALA A 24 -4.61 2.68 3.41
CA ALA A 24 -4.53 1.47 2.60
C ALA A 24 -3.20 0.77 2.90
N SER A 25 -3.25 -0.54 3.14
CA SER A 25 -2.04 -1.31 3.37
C SER A 25 -1.13 -1.21 2.13
N PRO A 26 0.19 -0.97 2.29
CA PRO A 26 1.10 -0.90 1.16
C PRO A 26 1.07 -2.18 0.33
N LEU A 27 1.02 -2.04 -0.99
CA LEU A 27 1.07 -3.14 -1.96
C LEU A 27 2.35 -3.07 -2.78
N LEU A 28 2.99 -4.22 -2.98
CA LEU A 28 4.15 -4.37 -3.86
C LEU A 28 3.78 -5.25 -5.05
N VAL A 29 4.12 -4.78 -6.25
CA VAL A 29 4.01 -5.52 -7.51
C VAL A 29 5.33 -5.41 -8.24
N ILE A 30 5.78 -6.50 -8.85
CA ILE A 30 7.00 -6.55 -9.65
C ILE A 30 6.69 -7.06 -11.06
N HIS A 31 7.56 -6.75 -12.02
CA HIS A 31 7.53 -7.33 -13.36
C HIS A 31 8.87 -7.95 -13.73
N GLY A 32 8.86 -9.02 -14.52
CA GLY A 32 10.07 -9.69 -15.02
C GLY A 32 10.56 -9.18 -16.39
N GLY A 33 9.97 -8.09 -16.90
CA GLY A 33 10.14 -7.65 -18.29
C GLY A 33 8.94 -8.04 -19.15
N ALA A 34 8.98 -7.69 -20.44
CA ALA A 34 7.92 -7.95 -21.40
C ALA A 34 8.52 -8.47 -22.72
N GLY A 35 7.67 -8.97 -23.63
CA GLY A 35 8.09 -9.42 -24.96
C GLY A 35 8.54 -10.88 -25.06
N VAL A 36 8.14 -11.74 -24.10
CA VAL A 36 8.45 -13.17 -24.12
C VAL A 36 7.31 -13.95 -24.78
N GLU A 37 7.63 -14.75 -25.80
CA GLU A 37 6.69 -15.67 -26.44
C GLU A 37 6.73 -17.05 -25.76
N ARG A 38 5.57 -17.72 -25.66
CA ARG A 38 5.49 -19.00 -24.93
C ARG A 38 6.30 -20.13 -25.60
N GLN A 39 6.42 -20.09 -26.93
CA GLN A 39 7.21 -21.08 -27.68
C GLN A 39 8.71 -21.03 -27.39
N ASP A 40 9.22 -19.89 -26.92
CA ASP A 40 10.65 -19.70 -26.65
C ASP A 40 11.05 -20.19 -25.26
N LEU A 41 10.07 -20.61 -24.43
CA LEU A 41 10.29 -21.01 -23.06
C LEU A 41 10.19 -22.51 -22.89
N ASN A 42 11.26 -23.10 -22.35
CA ASN A 42 11.19 -24.46 -21.85
C ASN A 42 10.63 -24.50 -20.40
N PRO A 43 10.14 -25.66 -19.91
CA PRO A 43 9.54 -25.76 -18.57
C PRO A 43 10.49 -25.43 -17.41
N GLU A 44 11.79 -25.60 -17.58
CA GLU A 44 12.78 -25.25 -16.56
C GLU A 44 12.91 -23.73 -16.43
N GLU A 45 13.04 -23.03 -17.56
CA GLU A 45 13.13 -21.57 -17.61
C GLU A 45 11.91 -20.91 -16.96
N VAL A 46 10.71 -21.43 -17.22
CA VAL A 46 9.48 -20.95 -16.57
C VAL A 46 9.54 -21.13 -15.05
N ARG A 47 10.00 -22.30 -14.57
CA ARG A 47 10.12 -22.54 -13.13
C ARG A 47 11.15 -21.61 -12.50
N ALA A 48 12.32 -21.46 -13.14
CA ALA A 48 13.40 -20.62 -12.66
C ALA A 48 12.97 -19.14 -12.60
N ALA A 49 12.32 -18.62 -13.65
CA ALA A 49 11.79 -17.27 -13.68
C ALA A 49 10.74 -17.03 -12.57
N ARG A 50 9.83 -17.98 -12.36
CA ARG A 50 8.84 -17.89 -11.28
C ARG A 50 9.48 -17.89 -9.90
N ALA A 51 10.45 -18.77 -9.66
CA ALA A 51 11.17 -18.83 -8.40
C ALA A 51 11.93 -17.52 -8.11
N ALA A 52 12.57 -16.94 -9.12
CA ALA A 52 13.26 -15.66 -8.99
C ALA A 52 12.30 -14.50 -8.67
N LEU A 53 11.17 -14.40 -9.39
CA LEU A 53 10.13 -13.39 -9.13
C LEU A 53 9.52 -13.55 -7.73
N GLU A 54 9.22 -14.78 -7.32
CA GLU A 54 8.69 -15.06 -5.98
C GLU A 54 9.66 -14.64 -4.88
N ALA A 55 10.96 -14.97 -5.04
CA ALA A 55 12.00 -14.57 -4.09
C ALA A 55 12.12 -13.05 -3.95
N ALA A 56 12.17 -12.32 -5.08
CA ALA A 56 12.21 -10.86 -5.07
C ALA A 56 10.96 -10.24 -4.42
N LEU A 57 9.76 -10.73 -4.80
CA LEU A 57 8.51 -10.23 -4.24
C LEU A 57 8.42 -10.43 -2.73
N ARG A 58 8.83 -11.61 -2.24
CA ARG A 58 8.82 -11.90 -0.80
C ARG A 58 9.78 -11.03 -0.01
N LYS A 59 10.99 -10.82 -0.51
CA LYS A 59 12.00 -10.01 0.17
C LYS A 59 11.56 -8.54 0.28
N GLY A 60 10.96 -7.99 -0.78
CA GLY A 60 10.35 -6.65 -0.73
C GLY A 60 9.13 -6.60 0.19
N HIS A 61 8.30 -7.65 0.19
CA HIS A 61 7.15 -7.75 1.09
C HIS A 61 7.58 -7.80 2.57
N GLU A 62 8.65 -8.52 2.92
CA GLU A 62 9.22 -8.55 4.27
C GLU A 62 9.63 -7.14 4.74
N ALA A 63 10.22 -6.32 3.85
CA ALA A 63 10.54 -4.94 4.17
C ALA A 63 9.28 -4.10 4.46
N LEU A 64 8.21 -4.26 3.67
CA LEU A 64 6.93 -3.59 3.91
C LEU A 64 6.28 -4.03 5.23
N VAL A 65 6.26 -5.33 5.51
CA VAL A 65 5.73 -5.88 6.78
C VAL A 65 6.52 -5.35 7.97
N ALA A 66 7.82 -5.16 7.82
CA ALA A 66 8.68 -4.53 8.83
C ALA A 66 8.50 -3.00 8.95
N GLY A 67 7.60 -2.39 8.16
CA GLY A 67 7.33 -0.95 8.19
C GLY A 67 8.46 -0.10 7.60
N LYS A 68 9.35 -0.69 6.80
CA LYS A 68 10.45 0.05 6.15
C LYS A 68 9.92 0.95 5.02
N PRO A 69 10.69 1.98 4.62
CA PRO A 69 10.35 2.82 3.48
C PRO A 69 10.12 2.00 2.21
N ALA A 70 9.23 2.47 1.33
CA ALA A 70 8.96 1.81 0.05
C ALA A 70 10.23 1.61 -0.81
N MET A 71 11.20 2.52 -0.70
CA MET A 71 12.49 2.39 -1.40
C MET A 71 13.28 1.14 -0.98
N ASP A 72 13.22 0.77 0.29
CA ASP A 72 13.87 -0.45 0.76
C ASP A 72 13.17 -1.68 0.20
N ALA A 73 11.84 -1.66 0.13
CA ALA A 73 11.05 -2.77 -0.40
C ALA A 73 11.28 -3.01 -1.91
N VAL A 74 11.45 -1.96 -2.72
CA VAL A 74 11.69 -2.11 -4.17
C VAL A 74 13.13 -2.45 -4.53
N THR A 75 14.09 -2.26 -3.61
CA THR A 75 15.52 -2.54 -3.83
C THR A 75 16.03 -3.81 -3.15
N ALA A 76 15.22 -4.44 -2.30
CA ALA A 76 15.57 -5.67 -1.59
C ALA A 76 15.75 -6.86 -2.54
#